data_AF-A0A3L7S6M5-F1
#
_entry.id   AF-A0A3L7S6M5-F1
#
_cell.length_a   1.000
_cell.length_b   1.000
_cell.length_c   1.000
_cell.angle_alpha   90.00
_cell.angle_beta   90.00
_cell.angle_gamma   90.00
#
_symmetry.space_group_name_H-M   'P 1'
#
loop_
_entity.id
_entity.type
_entity.pdbx_description
1 polymer ?
#
loop_
_entity_poly.entity_id
_entity_poly.type
_entity_poly.pdbx_seq_one_letter_code
_entity_poly.pdbx_strand_id
1 'polypeptide(L)'
;MTPPDHVTGLAPRGELQQLLDSLLVPGGPRPIALVICDVVALKFVNERDGFLAGDAVLAAAAATLRAAATDTALLARLGGDELVAVFTGPAAPAAASRAASSLAATVAPRLHAAAVIAEMMDTPGSLIDRLYATMRRS
;
A
#
# COMPACT_ATOMS: atom_id res chain seq x y z
N MET A 1 -4.04 -16.51 12.86
CA MET A 1 -4.02 -15.81 11.56
C MET A 1 -5.17 -14.83 11.57
N THR A 2 -4.90 -13.55 11.29
CA THR A 2 -5.96 -12.54 11.34
C THR A 2 -6.79 -12.68 10.06
N PRO A 3 -8.13 -12.61 10.10
CA PRO A 3 -8.91 -12.64 8.87
C PRO A 3 -8.54 -11.45 7.98
N PRO A 4 -8.51 -11.62 6.64
CA PRO A 4 -8.30 -10.51 5.72
C PRO A 4 -9.45 -9.49 5.82
N ASP A 5 -9.18 -8.28 5.38
CA ASP A 5 -10.19 -7.22 5.31
C ASP A 5 -11.36 -7.63 4.42
N HIS A 6 -12.59 -7.53 4.94
CA HIS A 6 -13.79 -8.05 4.27
C HIS A 6 -14.18 -7.28 3.00
N VAL A 7 -13.74 -6.03 2.85
CA VAL A 7 -14.03 -5.20 1.65
C VAL A 7 -12.99 -5.46 0.56
N THR A 8 -11.71 -5.41 0.92
CA THR A 8 -10.61 -5.44 -0.04
C THR A 8 -10.04 -6.83 -0.26
N GLY A 9 -10.23 -7.76 0.69
CA GLY A 9 -9.57 -9.06 0.76
C GLY A 9 -8.06 -8.97 1.01
N LEU A 10 -7.54 -7.81 1.41
CA LEU A 10 -6.12 -7.58 1.69
C LEU A 10 -5.80 -7.89 3.15
N ALA A 11 -4.50 -8.04 3.45
CA ALA A 11 -4.05 -8.22 4.82
C ALA A 11 -4.38 -6.98 5.68
N PRO A 12 -4.75 -7.16 6.96
CA PRO A 12 -5.01 -6.04 7.84
C PRO A 12 -3.69 -5.36 8.26
N ARG A 13 -3.78 -4.10 8.72
CA ARG A 13 -2.65 -3.31 9.24
C ARG A 13 -1.75 -4.08 10.22
N GLY A 14 -2.32 -4.92 11.09
CA GLY A 14 -1.55 -5.70 12.04
C GLY A 14 -0.57 -6.68 11.38
N GLU A 15 -0.93 -7.28 10.24
CA GLU A 15 -0.04 -8.17 9.50
C GLU A 15 1.05 -7.42 8.75
N LEU A 16 0.74 -6.23 8.22
CA LEU A 16 1.76 -5.33 7.69
C LEU A 16 2.80 -4.97 8.76
N GLN A 17 2.34 -4.61 9.96
CA GLN A 17 3.22 -4.28 11.08
C GLN A 17 4.13 -5.46 11.43
N GLN A 18 3.56 -6.66 11.61
CA GLN A 18 4.33 -7.88 11.92
C GLN A 18 5.35 -8.22 10.83
N LEU A 19 4.98 -8.06 9.55
CA LEU A 19 5.91 -8.27 8.46
C LEU A 19 7.07 -7.27 8.53
N LEU A 20 6.78 -5.96 8.65
CA LEU A 20 7.84 -4.95 8.73
C LEU A 20 8.74 -5.14 9.93
N ASP A 21 8.20 -5.53 11.09
CA ASP A 21 8.98 -5.88 12.28
C ASP A 21 9.97 -7.04 11.99
N SER A 22 9.55 -8.03 11.20
CA SER A 22 10.41 -9.16 10.82
C SER A 22 11.45 -8.82 9.74
N LEU A 23 11.13 -7.90 8.83
CA LEU A 23 11.98 -7.56 7.69
C LEU A 23 13.05 -6.50 8.03
N LEU A 24 12.73 -5.56 8.92
CA LEU A 24 13.59 -4.41 9.24
C LEU A 24 14.59 -4.69 10.38
N VAL A 25 14.82 -5.95 10.72
CA VAL A 25 15.83 -6.36 11.69
C VAL A 25 17.27 -6.13 11.16
N PRO A 26 18.28 -5.93 12.03
CA PRO A 26 19.68 -5.91 11.61
C PRO A 26 20.06 -7.19 10.87
N GLY A 27 20.68 -7.06 9.69
CA GLY A 27 21.01 -8.21 8.84
C GLY A 27 19.81 -8.85 8.11
N GLY A 28 18.62 -8.24 8.21
CA GLY A 28 17.42 -8.67 7.50
C GLY A 28 17.53 -8.53 5.98
N PRO A 29 16.54 -9.07 5.25
CA PRO A 29 16.55 -9.06 3.79
C PRO A 29 16.55 -7.63 3.25
N ARG A 30 17.39 -7.37 2.26
CA ARG A 30 17.44 -6.07 1.56
C ARG A 30 17.69 -6.29 0.07
N PRO A 31 17.25 -5.38 -0.81
CA PRO A 31 16.44 -4.19 -0.50
C PRO A 31 14.97 -4.53 -0.17
N ILE A 32 14.31 -3.60 0.53
CA ILE A 32 12.86 -3.60 0.81
C ILE A 32 12.31 -2.29 0.27
N ALA A 33 11.17 -2.34 -0.40
CA ALA A 33 10.48 -1.14 -0.87
C ALA A 33 8.98 -1.26 -0.60
N LEU A 34 8.35 -0.12 -0.34
CA LEU A 34 6.91 -0.02 -0.11
C LEU A 34 6.30 0.90 -1.15
N VAL A 35 5.07 0.56 -1.54
CA VAL A 35 4.16 1.47 -2.26
C VAL A 35 2.95 1.67 -1.38
N ILE A 36 2.49 2.90 -1.26
CA ILE A 36 1.17 3.23 -0.71
C ILE A 36 0.34 3.85 -1.83
N CYS A 37 -0.95 3.58 -1.82
CA CYS A 37 -1.92 4.35 -2.57
C CYS A 37 -3.15 4.66 -1.73
N ASP A 38 -3.75 5.83 -1.95
CA ASP A 38 -5.06 6.20 -1.40
C ASP A 38 -6.11 6.31 -2.51
N VAL A 39 -7.38 6.17 -2.13
CA VAL A 39 -8.52 6.37 -3.03
C VAL A 39 -8.93 7.83 -3.02
N VAL A 40 -8.77 8.51 -4.16
CA VAL A 40 -9.10 9.93 -4.28
C VAL A 40 -10.61 10.12 -4.13
N ALA A 41 -10.99 11.01 -3.20
CA ALA A 41 -12.38 11.41 -2.94
C ALA A 41 -13.33 10.27 -2.49
N LEU A 42 -12.82 9.22 -1.84
CA LEU A 42 -13.67 8.15 -1.30
C LEU A 42 -14.76 8.67 -0.36
N LYS A 43 -14.43 9.64 0.50
CA LYS A 43 -15.40 10.29 1.38
C LYS A 43 -16.58 10.91 0.61
N PHE A 44 -16.31 11.56 -0.52
CA PHE A 44 -17.36 12.15 -1.35
C PHE A 44 -18.28 11.08 -1.95
N VAL A 45 -17.72 9.95 -2.40
CA VAL A 45 -18.51 8.80 -2.88
C VAL A 45 -19.39 8.27 -1.74
N ASN A 46 -18.84 8.09 -0.54
CA ASN A 46 -19.61 7.64 0.62
C ASN A 46 -20.76 8.59 0.97
N GLU A 47 -20.52 9.89 0.93
CA GLU A 47 -21.53 10.91 1.25
C GLU A 47 -22.62 11.01 0.18
N ARG A 48 -22.28 10.81 -1.08
CA ARG A 48 -23.22 10.92 -2.21
C ARG A 48 -24.01 9.63 -2.47
N ASP A 49 -23.31 8.50 -2.47
CA ASP A 49 -23.81 7.22 -2.99
C ASP A 49 -23.88 6.13 -1.89
N GLY A 50 -23.42 6.44 -0.68
CA GLY A 50 -23.45 5.53 0.47
C GLY A 50 -22.22 4.63 0.60
N PHE A 51 -22.07 4.02 1.78
CA PHE A 51 -20.90 3.19 2.10
C PHE A 51 -20.73 1.96 1.21
N LEU A 52 -21.81 1.34 0.72
CA LEU A 52 -21.71 0.21 -0.21
C LEU A 52 -21.06 0.61 -1.54
N ALA A 53 -21.32 1.83 -2.01
CA ALA A 53 -20.67 2.37 -3.21
C ALA A 53 -19.18 2.64 -2.95
N GLY A 54 -18.84 3.19 -1.79
CA GLY A 54 -17.45 3.36 -1.39
C GLY A 54 -16.70 2.04 -1.23
N ASP A 55 -17.34 1.02 -0.66
CA ASP A 55 -16.76 -0.32 -0.55
C ASP A 55 -16.47 -0.91 -1.93
N ALA A 56 -17.34 -0.70 -2.91
CA ALA A 56 -17.10 -1.11 -4.29
C ALA A 56 -15.90 -0.39 -4.92
N VAL A 57 -15.77 0.93 -4.69
CA VAL A 57 -14.61 1.72 -5.15
C VAL A 57 -13.32 1.22 -4.49
N LEU A 58 -13.37 0.93 -3.19
CA LEU A 58 -12.21 0.46 -2.44
C LEU A 58 -11.80 -0.96 -2.83
N ALA A 59 -12.76 -1.84 -3.07
CA ALA A 59 -12.51 -3.18 -3.62
C ALA A 59 -11.86 -3.09 -5.02
N ALA A 60 -12.32 -2.17 -5.86
CA ALA A 60 -11.71 -1.91 -7.17
C ALA A 60 -10.27 -1.38 -7.02
N ALA A 61 -10.00 -0.48 -6.07
CA ALA A 61 -8.66 0.01 -5.78
C ALA A 61 -7.72 -1.13 -5.34
N ALA A 62 -8.21 -2.04 -4.51
CA ALA A 62 -7.46 -3.23 -4.11
C ALA A 62 -7.19 -4.19 -5.28
N ALA A 63 -8.12 -4.31 -6.23
CA ALA A 63 -7.89 -5.07 -7.46
C ALA A 63 -6.81 -4.41 -8.33
N THR A 64 -6.83 -3.08 -8.49
CA THR A 64 -5.79 -2.33 -9.20
C THR A 64 -4.42 -2.50 -8.54
N LEU A 65 -4.34 -2.42 -7.20
CA LEU A 65 -3.11 -2.67 -6.45
C LEU A 65 -2.56 -4.07 -6.73
N ARG A 66 -3.41 -5.11 -6.66
CA ARG A 66 -3.01 -6.49 -6.97
C ARG A 66 -2.44 -6.64 -8.38
N ALA A 67 -3.05 -5.99 -9.36
CA ALA A 67 -2.59 -6.06 -10.74
C ALA A 67 -1.26 -5.33 -10.96
N ALA A 68 -1.05 -4.19 -10.29
CA ALA A 68 0.16 -3.38 -10.43
C ALA A 68 1.36 -3.93 -9.62
N ALA A 69 1.10 -4.64 -8.52
CA ALA A 69 2.09 -5.04 -7.54
C ALA A 69 2.29 -6.57 -7.51
N THR A 70 2.80 -7.12 -8.61
CA THR A 70 3.21 -8.53 -8.70
C THR A 70 4.48 -8.80 -7.90
N ASP A 71 4.69 -10.06 -7.49
CA ASP A 71 5.87 -10.52 -6.75
C ASP A 71 6.10 -9.76 -5.42
N THR A 72 5.01 -9.37 -4.77
CA THR A 72 5.02 -8.70 -3.47
C THR A 72 5.14 -9.71 -2.33
N ALA A 73 5.76 -9.29 -1.23
CA ALA A 73 5.74 -10.01 0.02
C ALA A 73 4.39 -9.89 0.74
N LEU A 74 3.70 -8.76 0.57
CA LEU A 74 2.39 -8.52 1.17
C LEU A 74 1.65 -7.39 0.46
N LEU A 75 0.33 -7.54 0.36
CA LEU A 75 -0.61 -6.46 0.07
C LEU A 75 -1.53 -6.28 1.27
N ALA A 76 -1.63 -5.06 1.77
CA ALA A 76 -2.34 -4.77 3.02
C ALA A 76 -3.21 -3.51 2.92
N ARG A 77 -4.27 -3.45 3.73
CA ARG A 77 -5.03 -2.23 3.99
C ARG A 77 -4.49 -1.58 5.26
N LEU A 78 -3.85 -0.42 5.10
CA LEU A 78 -3.20 0.32 6.20
C LEU A 78 -4.20 1.22 6.95
N GLY A 79 -5.18 1.77 6.22
CA GLY A 79 -6.15 2.73 6.71
C GLY A 79 -7.52 2.59 6.03
N GLY A 80 -8.36 3.62 6.13
CA GLY A 80 -9.71 3.61 5.57
C GLY A 80 -9.70 3.47 4.04
N ASP A 81 -8.91 4.29 3.37
CA ASP A 81 -8.72 4.36 1.92
C ASP A 81 -7.29 4.02 1.49
N GLU A 82 -6.41 3.71 2.43
CA GLU A 82 -4.97 3.52 2.21
C GLU A 82 -4.62 2.04 2.07
N LEU A 83 -4.02 1.70 0.93
CA LEU A 83 -3.58 0.36 0.59
C LEU A 83 -2.06 0.36 0.36
N VAL A 84 -1.39 -0.71 0.76
CA VAL A 84 0.07 -0.83 0.75
C VAL A 84 0.51 -2.12 0.08
N ALA A 85 1.58 -2.04 -0.70
CA ALA A 85 2.33 -3.18 -1.21
C ALA A 85 3.76 -3.18 -0.65
N VAL A 86 4.23 -4.34 -0.20
CA VAL A 86 5.60 -4.55 0.29
C VAL A 86 6.36 -5.43 -0.71
N PHE A 87 7.53 -4.97 -1.14
CA PHE A 87 8.42 -5.69 -2.05
C PHE A 87 9.73 -6.02 -1.34
N THR A 88 10.30 -7.19 -1.62
CA THR A 88 11.59 -7.62 -1.06
C THR A 88 12.50 -8.17 -2.15
N GLY A 89 13.81 -8.14 -1.91
CA GLY A 89 14.82 -8.67 -2.82
C GLY A 89 15.27 -7.68 -3.90
N PRO A 90 16.22 -8.08 -4.77
CA PRO A 90 16.96 -7.16 -5.62
C PRO A 90 16.11 -6.27 -6.55
N ALA A 91 14.94 -6.77 -6.96
CA ALA A 91 14.02 -6.05 -7.84
C ALA A 91 13.09 -5.07 -7.09
N ALA A 92 13.06 -5.09 -5.75
CA ALA A 92 12.08 -4.35 -4.96
C ALA A 92 12.01 -2.84 -5.28
N PRO A 93 13.13 -2.09 -5.38
CA PRO A 93 13.08 -0.67 -5.74
C PRO A 93 12.42 -0.40 -7.10
N ALA A 94 12.80 -1.18 -8.12
CA ALA A 94 12.29 -1.01 -9.47
C ALA A 94 10.81 -1.46 -9.58
N ALA A 95 10.45 -2.54 -8.88
CA ALA A 95 9.07 -3.03 -8.83
C ALA A 95 8.14 -2.02 -8.14
N ALA A 96 8.55 -1.49 -6.98
CA ALA A 96 7.79 -0.47 -6.26
C ALA A 96 7.60 0.81 -7.09
N SER A 97 8.66 1.28 -7.77
CA SER A 97 8.56 2.46 -8.63
C SER A 97 7.58 2.23 -9.80
N ARG A 98 7.65 1.08 -10.49
CA ARG A 98 6.70 0.75 -11.57
C ARG A 98 5.27 0.65 -11.07
N ALA A 99 5.06 -0.02 -9.93
CA ALA A 99 3.74 -0.17 -9.33
C ALA A 99 3.14 1.20 -8.97
N ALA A 100 3.90 2.09 -8.32
CA ALA A 100 3.46 3.44 -8.00
C ALA A 100 3.07 4.25 -9.26
N SER A 101 3.88 4.19 -10.33
CA SER A 101 3.55 4.85 -11.60
C SER A 101 2.29 4.29 -12.25
N SER A 102 2.12 2.96 -12.24
CA SER A 102 0.91 2.32 -12.79
C SER A 102 -0.34 2.69 -12.00
N LEU A 103 -0.25 2.76 -10.67
CA LEU A 103 -1.36 3.15 -9.80
C LEU A 103 -1.75 4.61 -10.02
N ALA A 104 -0.77 5.51 -10.07
CA ALA A 104 -1.01 6.93 -10.31
C ALA A 104 -1.61 7.21 -11.70
N ALA A 105 -1.38 6.34 -12.69
CA ALA A 105 -1.98 6.43 -14.02
C ALA A 105 -3.42 5.88 -14.08
N THR A 106 -3.93 5.26 -13.01
CA THR A 106 -5.28 4.68 -12.99
C THR A 106 -6.33 5.78 -12.86
N VAL A 107 -7.31 5.77 -13.77
CA VAL A 107 -8.37 6.81 -13.84
C VAL A 107 -9.62 6.40 -13.07
N ALA A 108 -9.88 5.09 -12.93
CA ALA A 108 -11.06 4.56 -12.26
C ALA A 108 -10.74 3.25 -11.51
N PRO A 109 -10.75 3.24 -10.17
CA PRO A 109 -10.79 4.43 -9.31
C PRO A 109 -9.53 5.28 -9.49
N ARG A 110 -9.65 6.59 -9.29
CA ARG A 110 -8.48 7.47 -9.28
C ARG A 110 -7.69 7.24 -7.99
N LEU A 111 -6.39 7.01 -8.12
CA LEU A 111 -5.51 6.74 -6.99
C LEU A 111 -4.41 7.78 -6.92
N HIS A 112 -4.06 8.22 -5.72
CA HIS A 112 -2.78 8.86 -5.45
C HIS A 112 -1.83 7.77 -4.98
N ALA A 113 -0.58 7.74 -5.47
CA ALA A 113 0.37 6.71 -5.09
C ALA A 113 1.80 7.24 -4.93
N ALA A 114 2.55 6.62 -4.03
CA ALA A 114 3.96 6.92 -3.79
C ALA A 114 4.73 5.66 -3.39
N ALA A 115 6.03 5.66 -3.67
CA ALA A 115 6.95 4.60 -3.29
C ALA A 115 8.08 5.11 -2.41
N VAL A 116 8.54 4.27 -1.48
CA VAL A 116 9.76 4.50 -0.70
C VAL A 116 10.59 3.23 -0.63
N ILE A 117 11.91 3.41 -0.50
CA ILE A 117 12.85 2.31 -0.26
C ILE A 117 13.26 2.39 1.20
N ALA A 118 13.20 1.26 1.91
CA ALA A 118 13.58 1.21 3.30
C ALA A 118 15.09 1.38 3.48
N GLU A 119 15.47 2.23 4.41
CA GLU A 119 16.86 2.51 4.79
C GLU A 119 17.32 1.61 5.93
N MET A 120 18.62 1.59 6.19
CA MET A 120 19.23 0.70 7.18
C MET A 120 18.76 1.00 8.61
N MET A 121 18.50 2.27 8.91
CA MET A 121 18.05 2.75 10.22
C MET A 121 16.52 2.84 10.34
N ASP A 122 15.78 2.42 9.33
CA ASP A 122 14.32 2.49 9.40
C ASP A 122 13.77 1.49 10.42
N THR A 123 12.90 2.01 11.26
CA THR A 123 11.89 1.22 11.98
C THR A 123 10.63 1.15 11.13
N PRO A 124 9.68 0.24 11.41
CA PRO A 124 8.38 0.26 10.76
C PRO A 124 7.68 1.62 10.88
N GLY A 125 7.75 2.26 12.05
CA GLY A 125 7.18 3.59 12.27
C GLY A 125 7.80 4.65 11.37
N SER A 126 9.14 4.78 11.38
CA SER A 126 9.83 5.78 10.55
C SER A 126 9.63 5.55 9.06
N LEU A 127 9.59 4.29 8.62
CA LEU A 127 9.34 3.94 7.22
C LEU A 127 7.93 4.35 6.78
N ILE A 128 6.92 4.10 7.61
CA ILE A 128 5.54 4.51 7.35
C ILE A 128 5.41 6.05 7.38
N ASP A 129 6.08 6.73 8.31
CA ASP A 129 6.09 8.20 8.36
C ASP A 129 6.69 8.82 7.09
N ARG A 130 7.79 8.24 6.57
CA ARG A 130 8.39 8.67 5.31
C ARG A 130 7.47 8.38 4.13
N LEU A 131 6.78 7.24 4.13
CA LEU A 131 5.81 6.89 3.11
C LEU A 131 4.68 7.92 3.03
N TYR A 132 4.13 8.34 4.18
CA TYR A 132 3.16 9.44 4.25
C TYR A 132 3.74 10.80 3.85
N ALA A 133 4.97 11.10 4.25
CA ALA A 133 5.63 12.34 3.86
C ALA A 133 5.85 12.43 2.34
N THR A 134 6.15 11.31 1.68
CA THR A 134 6.26 11.25 0.21
C THR A 134 4.90 11.39 -0.45
N MET A 135 3.85 10.72 0.04
CA MET A 135 2.48 10.89 -0.48
C MET A 135 2.01 12.34 -0.48
N ARG A 136 2.31 13.09 0.58
CA ARG A 136 1.93 14.52 0.69
C ARG A 136 2.67 15.44 -0.28
N ARG A 137 3.76 14.96 -0.89
CA ARG A 137 4.60 15.75 -1.80
C ARG A 137 4.36 15.43 -3.28
N SER A 138 3.72 14.31 -3.58
CA SER A 138 3.45 13.84 -4.95
C SER A 138 2.17 14.41 -5.56
#